data_AF-A0AAV7VDU6-F1
#
_entry.id   AF-A0AAV7VDU6-F1
#
_cell.length_a   1.000
_cell.length_b   1.000
_cell.length_c   1.000
_cell.angle_alpha   90.00
_cell.angle_beta   90.00
_cell.angle_gamma   90.00
#
_symmetry.space_group_name_H-M   'P 1'
#
loop_
_entity.id
_entity.type
_entity.pdbx_description
1 polymer ?
#
loop_
_entity_poly.entity_id
_entity_poly.type
_entity_poly.pdbx_seq_one_letter_code
_entity_poly.pdbx_strand_id
1 'polypeptide(L)'
;MRGGGPRPDGPDKPDGGESEVMLGEGGQLSSPIVSTMGRTDAKQQKLHFGAKKHTGAPPDQVEEDAWPPLQDAQSGLGEMNALLLIMQSSLSSIDGKMDTMTTRLDLLTAGLEKQSGRITEAEQRISNVEDVMQKRQEQLSQMDKLLKVIALKNDDLEARSRRNNIRIVGIPESRSRRNNIRIVGIPESINTGRMEQFMEQLLFALFGEEAFSRLLIME
;
A
#
# COMPACT_ATOMS: atom_id res chain seq x y z
N MET A 1 14.16 -6.93 43.42
CA MET A 1 14.16 -7.85 42.27
C MET A 1 14.43 -7.04 41.02
N ARG A 2 15.56 -7.33 40.36
CA ARG A 2 15.98 -6.74 39.09
C ARG A 2 15.19 -7.41 37.97
N GLY A 3 14.58 -6.64 37.08
CA GLY A 3 14.01 -7.14 35.82
C GLY A 3 14.59 -6.33 34.67
N GLY A 4 15.70 -6.82 34.11
CA GLY A 4 16.31 -6.27 32.91
C GLY A 4 15.58 -6.77 31.66
N GLY A 5 15.50 -5.91 30.64
CA GLY A 5 15.28 -6.34 29.25
C GLY A 5 16.46 -7.18 28.74
N PRO A 6 16.30 -7.82 27.56
CA PRO A 6 16.68 -7.10 26.34
C PRO A 6 15.81 -7.39 25.09
N ARG A 7 15.67 -6.37 24.25
CA ARG A 7 15.76 -6.46 22.77
C ARG A 7 17.10 -5.78 22.43
N PRO A 8 17.85 -6.09 21.36
CA PRO A 8 17.37 -6.38 20.00
C PRO A 8 18.14 -7.52 19.29
N ASP A 9 17.71 -7.96 18.11
CA ASP A 9 18.64 -8.44 17.07
C ASP A 9 17.98 -8.46 15.69
N GLY A 10 18.67 -7.75 14.80
CA GLY A 10 18.56 -7.62 13.35
C GLY A 10 19.62 -6.59 12.99
N PRO A 11 20.31 -6.64 11.83
CA PRO A 11 19.86 -7.23 10.56
C PRO A 11 20.92 -8.10 9.86
N ASP A 12 20.54 -8.79 8.78
CA ASP A 12 21.43 -9.00 7.63
C ASP A 12 20.61 -9.06 6.32
N LYS A 13 21.05 -8.24 5.37
CA LYS A 13 20.81 -8.25 3.91
C LYS A 13 22.21 -8.50 3.26
N PRO A 14 22.41 -8.62 1.93
CA PRO A 14 21.50 -8.79 0.78
C PRO A 14 21.97 -9.90 -0.22
N ASP A 15 21.15 -10.20 -1.23
CA ASP A 15 21.56 -10.48 -2.63
C ASP A 15 20.24 -10.47 -3.44
N GLY A 16 20.08 -9.79 -4.58
CA GLY A 16 20.96 -9.75 -5.74
C GLY A 16 20.15 -10.40 -6.87
N GLY A 17 19.56 -9.57 -7.75
CA GLY A 17 18.66 -10.07 -8.80
C GLY A 17 18.02 -8.95 -9.62
N GLU A 18 18.86 -8.23 -10.35
CA GLU A 18 18.49 -7.35 -11.45
C GLU A 18 17.97 -8.17 -12.65
N SER A 19 16.87 -7.72 -13.26
CA SER A 19 16.41 -7.88 -14.65
C SER A 19 14.88 -7.66 -14.66
N GLU A 20 14.23 -6.99 -15.60
CA GLU A 20 14.61 -6.28 -16.80
C GLU A 20 13.33 -5.53 -17.21
N VAL A 21 13.50 -4.29 -17.65
CA VAL A 21 12.43 -3.43 -18.11
C VAL A 21 12.08 -3.85 -19.53
N MET A 22 10.88 -4.39 -19.76
CA MET A 22 10.32 -4.55 -21.11
C MET A 22 9.03 -3.74 -21.22
N LEU A 23 9.17 -2.58 -21.86
CA LEU A 23 8.09 -1.84 -22.48
C LEU A 23 7.54 -2.69 -23.63
N GLY A 24 6.29 -3.12 -23.52
CA GLY A 24 5.53 -3.78 -24.58
C GLY A 24 4.29 -2.98 -24.90
N GLU A 25 4.33 -2.28 -26.03
CA GLU A 25 3.21 -1.62 -26.67
C GLU A 25 2.12 -2.62 -27.10
N GLY A 26 0.87 -2.14 -27.16
CA GLY A 26 -0.11 -2.60 -28.14
C GLY A 26 -1.01 -3.77 -27.73
N GLY A 27 -2.31 -3.52 -27.66
CA GLY A 27 -3.30 -4.59 -27.58
C GLY A 27 -4.69 -4.15 -27.13
N GLN A 28 -5.37 -3.34 -27.93
CA GLN A 28 -6.83 -3.30 -27.91
C GLN A 28 -7.35 -4.71 -28.24
N LEU A 29 -8.04 -5.36 -27.30
CA LEU A 29 -8.88 -6.51 -27.60
C LEU A 29 -10.20 -6.37 -26.85
N SER A 30 -11.17 -5.79 -27.57
CA SER A 30 -12.59 -6.03 -27.38
C SER A 30 -12.83 -7.53 -27.23
N SER A 31 -13.35 -7.94 -26.08
CA SER A 31 -13.82 -9.31 -25.88
C SER A 31 -15.29 -9.40 -26.32
N PRO A 32 -15.64 -10.22 -27.33
CA PRO A 32 -17.01 -10.69 -27.47
C PRO A 32 -17.24 -11.88 -26.55
N ILE A 33 -18.30 -11.81 -25.76
CA ILE A 33 -18.82 -12.91 -24.94
C ILE A 33 -19.23 -14.04 -25.89
N VAL A 34 -18.40 -15.08 -26.01
CA VAL A 34 -18.75 -16.35 -26.64
C VAL A 34 -19.53 -17.18 -25.63
N SER A 35 -20.85 -17.15 -25.74
CA SER A 35 -21.72 -18.10 -25.04
C SER A 35 -21.71 -19.42 -25.80
N THR A 36 -20.96 -20.40 -25.30
CA THR A 36 -21.09 -21.81 -25.69
C THR A 36 -22.20 -22.42 -24.84
N MET A 37 -23.36 -22.69 -25.42
CA MET A 37 -24.40 -23.43 -24.73
C MET A 37 -25.11 -24.39 -25.69
N GLY A 38 -24.85 -25.69 -25.47
CA GLY A 38 -25.81 -26.77 -25.63
C GLY A 38 -26.40 -27.03 -27.02
N ARG A 39 -25.73 -27.86 -27.81
CA ARG A 39 -26.43 -28.74 -28.75
C ARG A 39 -27.32 -29.67 -27.92
N THR A 40 -28.63 -29.57 -28.09
CA THR A 40 -29.57 -30.60 -27.63
C THR A 40 -30.15 -31.29 -28.86
N ASP A 41 -29.97 -32.61 -28.89
CA ASP A 41 -30.45 -33.50 -29.93
C ASP A 41 -31.98 -33.54 -29.95
N ALA A 42 -32.58 -32.90 -30.96
CA ALA A 42 -33.97 -33.15 -31.30
C ALA A 42 -34.04 -34.42 -32.16
N LYS A 43 -34.37 -35.55 -31.51
CA LYS A 43 -34.80 -36.78 -32.18
C LYS A 43 -35.94 -36.46 -33.14
N GLN A 44 -35.66 -36.54 -34.44
CA GLN A 44 -36.69 -36.59 -35.48
C GLN A 44 -37.53 -37.83 -35.27
N GLN A 45 -38.78 -37.66 -34.85
CA GLN A 45 -39.76 -38.73 -34.84
C GLN A 45 -40.17 -38.99 -36.29
N LYS A 46 -39.62 -40.07 -36.85
CA LYS A 46 -39.89 -40.56 -38.19
C LYS A 46 -41.34 -41.06 -38.25
N LEU A 47 -42.26 -40.23 -38.74
CA LEU A 47 -43.62 -40.65 -39.03
C LEU A 47 -43.58 -41.60 -40.24
N HIS A 48 -43.83 -42.89 -40.00
CA HIS A 48 -44.01 -43.89 -41.04
C HIS A 48 -45.34 -43.63 -41.78
N PHE A 49 -45.27 -43.04 -42.97
CA PHE A 49 -46.37 -43.10 -43.94
C PHE A 49 -46.41 -44.50 -44.55
N GLY A 50 -47.28 -45.35 -44.00
CA GLY A 50 -47.64 -46.63 -44.62
C GLY A 50 -48.52 -46.39 -45.84
N ALA A 51 -47.93 -46.47 -47.04
CA ALA A 51 -48.68 -46.52 -48.30
C ALA A 51 -49.45 -47.85 -48.38
N LYS A 52 -50.74 -47.83 -48.04
CA LYS A 52 -51.66 -48.94 -48.39
C LYS A 52 -51.88 -48.93 -49.89
N LYS A 53 -51.35 -49.94 -50.58
CA LYS A 53 -51.65 -50.20 -51.99
C LYS A 53 -53.11 -50.69 -52.09
N HIS A 54 -53.99 -49.88 -52.68
CA HIS A 54 -55.34 -50.32 -53.06
C HIS A 54 -55.23 -51.16 -54.33
N THR A 55 -55.40 -52.48 -54.20
CA THR A 55 -55.66 -53.39 -55.31
C THR A 55 -57.14 -53.28 -55.69
N GLY A 56 -57.41 -53.15 -56.98
CA GLY A 56 -58.72 -52.80 -57.54
C GLY A 56 -59.85 -53.79 -57.25
N ALA A 57 -61.04 -53.22 -57.09
CA ALA A 57 -62.37 -53.84 -57.13
C ALA A 57 -63.33 -52.87 -57.88
N PRO A 58 -64.46 -53.35 -58.44
CA PRO A 58 -65.13 -52.77 -59.61
C PRO A 58 -65.92 -51.47 -59.35
N PRO A 59 -66.25 -50.70 -60.41
CA PRO A 59 -66.83 -49.37 -60.31
C PRO A 59 -68.35 -49.49 -60.17
N ASP A 60 -68.85 -49.64 -58.95
CA ASP A 60 -70.24 -49.32 -58.61
C ASP A 60 -70.37 -49.24 -57.08
N GLN A 61 -69.85 -48.13 -56.55
CA GLN A 61 -70.22 -47.53 -55.26
C GLN A 61 -69.45 -46.22 -55.16
N VAL A 62 -70.11 -45.12 -55.51
CA VAL A 62 -69.71 -43.80 -55.01
C VAL A 62 -70.04 -43.84 -53.53
N GLU A 63 -69.09 -44.25 -52.69
CA GLU A 63 -69.13 -43.88 -51.27
C GLU A 63 -69.09 -42.35 -51.27
N GLU A 64 -70.23 -41.72 -51.00
CA GLU A 64 -70.26 -40.36 -50.50
C GLU A 64 -69.27 -40.31 -49.34
N ASP A 65 -68.12 -39.64 -49.54
CA ASP A 65 -67.20 -39.28 -48.48
C ASP A 65 -68.00 -38.44 -47.47
N ALA A 66 -68.63 -39.15 -46.54
CA ALA A 66 -69.50 -38.59 -45.53
C ALA A 66 -68.65 -37.61 -44.73
N TRP A 67 -69.08 -36.35 -44.72
CA TRP A 67 -68.53 -35.34 -43.82
C TRP A 67 -68.37 -35.96 -42.43
N PRO A 68 -67.21 -35.79 -41.76
CA PRO A 68 -66.98 -36.38 -40.47
C PRO A 68 -68.14 -36.05 -39.53
N PRO A 69 -68.59 -37.01 -38.70
CA PRO A 69 -69.70 -36.79 -37.77
C PRO A 69 -69.51 -35.48 -37.01
N LEU A 70 -70.58 -34.69 -36.85
CA LEU A 70 -70.55 -33.38 -36.16
C LEU A 70 -69.85 -33.44 -34.78
N GLN A 71 -69.87 -34.61 -34.15
CA GLN A 71 -69.21 -34.92 -32.87
C GLN A 71 -67.68 -34.88 -32.93
N ASP A 72 -67.06 -35.29 -34.03
CA ASP A 72 -65.60 -35.31 -34.20
C ASP A 72 -65.07 -33.88 -34.41
N ALA A 73 -65.83 -33.06 -35.15
CA ALA A 73 -65.54 -31.63 -35.30
C ALA A 73 -65.69 -30.87 -33.97
N GLN A 74 -66.71 -31.20 -33.16
CA GLN A 74 -66.89 -30.62 -31.82
C GLN A 74 -65.78 -31.02 -30.86
N SER A 75 -65.28 -32.26 -30.95
CA SER A 75 -64.16 -32.74 -30.14
C SER A 75 -62.85 -32.02 -30.49
N GLY A 76 -62.54 -31.87 -31.79
CA GLY A 76 -61.35 -31.11 -32.24
C GLY A 76 -61.38 -29.62 -31.86
N LEU A 77 -62.55 -28.99 -31.88
CA LEU A 77 -62.73 -27.62 -31.38
C LEU A 77 -62.49 -27.52 -29.87
N GLY A 78 -62.91 -28.53 -29.10
CA GLY A 78 -62.64 -28.63 -27.66
C GLY A 78 -61.15 -28.74 -27.34
N GLU A 79 -60.42 -29.57 -28.09
CA GLU A 79 -58.95 -29.72 -27.98
C GLU A 79 -58.22 -28.42 -28.33
N MET A 80 -58.62 -27.76 -29.42
CA MET A 80 -58.06 -26.45 -29.80
C MET A 80 -58.28 -25.40 -28.72
N ASN A 81 -59.46 -25.35 -28.11
CA ASN A 81 -59.76 -24.40 -27.05
C ASN A 81 -58.94 -24.69 -25.78
N ALA A 82 -58.73 -25.96 -25.45
CA ALA A 82 -57.84 -26.35 -24.35
C ALA A 82 -56.39 -25.93 -24.61
N LEU A 83 -55.89 -26.10 -25.84
CA LEU A 83 -54.56 -25.66 -26.25
C LEU A 83 -54.43 -24.14 -26.18
N LEU A 84 -55.45 -23.39 -26.64
CA LEU A 84 -55.51 -21.94 -26.54
C LEU A 84 -55.40 -21.46 -25.09
N LEU A 85 -56.12 -22.12 -24.17
CA LEU A 85 -56.07 -21.79 -22.75
C LEU A 85 -54.68 -22.04 -22.15
N ILE A 86 -54.03 -23.14 -22.53
CA ILE A 86 -52.65 -23.46 -22.11
C ILE A 86 -51.68 -22.39 -22.62
N MET A 87 -51.77 -21.99 -23.90
CA MET A 87 -50.94 -20.93 -24.46
C MET A 87 -51.14 -19.60 -23.73
N GLN A 88 -52.39 -19.24 -23.45
CA GLN A 88 -52.70 -18.01 -22.73
C GLN A 88 -52.14 -18.02 -21.31
N SER A 89 -52.27 -19.14 -20.59
CA SER A 89 -51.66 -19.30 -19.26
C SER A 89 -50.14 -19.22 -19.29
N SER A 90 -49.51 -19.78 -20.33
CA SER A 90 -48.05 -19.75 -20.52
C SER A 90 -47.57 -18.33 -20.80
N LEU A 91 -48.28 -17.58 -21.64
CA LEU A 91 -48.01 -16.17 -21.92
C LEU A 91 -48.10 -15.33 -20.65
N SER A 92 -49.19 -15.46 -19.88
CA SER A 92 -49.32 -14.75 -18.60
C SER A 92 -48.20 -15.10 -17.60
N SER A 93 -47.75 -16.36 -17.58
CA SER A 93 -46.61 -16.76 -16.76
C SER A 93 -45.29 -16.16 -17.24
N ILE A 94 -45.10 -16.00 -18.55
CA ILE A 94 -43.91 -15.37 -19.13
C ILE A 94 -43.90 -13.88 -18.79
N ASP A 95 -45.03 -13.18 -18.96
CA ASP A 95 -45.16 -11.76 -18.62
C ASP A 95 -44.78 -11.50 -17.16
N GLY A 96 -45.34 -12.28 -16.22
CA GLY A 96 -44.98 -12.14 -14.81
C GLY A 96 -43.51 -12.42 -14.50
N LYS A 97 -42.88 -13.37 -15.21
CA LYS A 97 -41.43 -13.62 -15.10
C LYS A 97 -40.61 -12.47 -15.70
N MET A 98 -41.05 -11.88 -16.81
CA MET A 98 -40.40 -10.72 -17.41
C MET A 98 -40.49 -9.51 -16.48
N ASP A 99 -41.64 -9.22 -15.88
CA ASP A 99 -41.78 -8.16 -14.87
C ASP A 99 -40.83 -8.38 -13.69
N THR A 100 -40.73 -9.64 -13.24
CA THR A 100 -39.78 -10.02 -12.18
C THR A 100 -38.33 -9.84 -12.62
N MET A 101 -38.00 -10.08 -13.89
CA MET A 101 -36.65 -9.84 -14.41
C MET A 101 -36.35 -8.35 -14.52
N THR A 102 -37.27 -7.55 -15.04
CA THR A 102 -37.13 -6.09 -15.15
C THR A 102 -36.87 -5.47 -13.79
N THR A 103 -37.68 -5.79 -12.79
CA THR A 103 -37.49 -5.30 -11.42
C THR A 103 -36.15 -5.70 -10.80
N ARG A 104 -35.66 -6.91 -11.08
CA ARG A 104 -34.32 -7.35 -10.63
C ARG A 104 -33.21 -6.60 -11.34
N LEU A 105 -33.34 -6.32 -12.64
CA LEU A 105 -32.37 -5.55 -13.40
C LEU A 105 -32.30 -4.10 -12.93
N ASP A 106 -33.45 -3.48 -12.60
CA ASP A 106 -33.49 -2.13 -12.03
C ASP A 106 -32.78 -2.09 -10.67
N LEU A 107 -33.02 -3.09 -9.82
CA LEU A 107 -32.35 -3.20 -8.52
C LEU A 107 -30.83 -3.39 -8.66
N LEU A 108 -30.39 -4.22 -9.60
CA LEU A 108 -28.97 -4.42 -9.89
C LEU A 108 -28.32 -3.13 -10.40
N THR A 109 -29.00 -2.40 -11.29
CA THR A 109 -28.52 -1.12 -11.82
C THR A 109 -28.36 -0.10 -10.70
N ALA A 110 -29.37 0.07 -9.86
CA ALA A 110 -29.28 0.95 -8.68
C ALA A 110 -28.19 0.51 -7.69
N GLY A 111 -28.00 -0.79 -7.52
CA GLY A 111 -26.93 -1.37 -6.71
C GLY A 111 -25.54 -1.03 -7.25
N LEU A 112 -25.34 -1.14 -8.56
CA LEU A 112 -24.09 -0.81 -9.25
C LEU A 112 -23.80 0.69 -9.18
N GLU A 113 -24.78 1.56 -9.40
CA GLU A 113 -24.61 3.01 -9.25
C GLU A 113 -24.18 3.39 -7.83
N LYS A 114 -24.82 2.81 -6.81
CA LYS A 114 -24.44 3.02 -5.41
C LYS A 114 -23.02 2.53 -5.12
N GLN A 115 -22.63 1.37 -5.66
CA GLN A 115 -21.27 0.85 -5.50
C GLN A 115 -20.26 1.75 -6.20
N SER A 116 -20.55 2.19 -7.42
CA SER A 116 -19.71 3.13 -8.17
C SER A 116 -19.48 4.41 -7.38
N GLY A 117 -20.52 5.00 -6.79
CA GLY A 117 -20.39 6.20 -5.96
C GLY A 117 -19.50 5.98 -4.73
N ARG A 118 -19.64 4.84 -4.04
CA ARG A 118 -18.78 4.48 -2.90
C ARG A 118 -17.32 4.27 -3.30
N ILE A 119 -17.08 3.72 -4.49
CA ILE A 119 -15.72 3.54 -5.03
C ILE A 119 -15.09 4.90 -5.29
N THR A 120 -15.78 5.79 -6.00
CA THR A 120 -15.28 7.15 -6.27
C THR A 120 -14.98 7.93 -4.97
N GLU A 121 -15.84 7.82 -3.95
CA GLU A 121 -15.56 8.44 -2.65
C GLU A 121 -14.31 7.84 -1.98
N ALA A 122 -14.16 6.52 -2.03
CA ALA A 122 -12.98 5.84 -1.49
C ALA A 122 -11.70 6.25 -2.22
N GLU A 123 -11.73 6.34 -3.55
CA GLU A 123 -10.62 6.81 -4.38
C GLU A 123 -10.22 8.25 -4.00
N GLN A 124 -11.19 9.15 -3.86
CA GLN A 124 -10.91 10.52 -3.44
C GLN A 124 -10.29 10.59 -2.04
N ARG A 125 -10.79 9.78 -1.10
CA ARG A 125 -10.22 9.70 0.25
C ARG A 125 -8.80 9.17 0.25
N ILE A 126 -8.51 8.16 -0.57
CA ILE A 126 -7.16 7.60 -0.73
C ILE A 126 -6.23 8.67 -1.30
N SER A 127 -6.61 9.33 -2.39
CA SER A 127 -5.82 10.42 -3.00
C SER A 127 -5.50 11.52 -1.99
N ASN A 128 -6.49 11.98 -1.20
CA ASN A 128 -6.25 12.98 -0.17
C ASN A 128 -5.28 12.49 0.93
N VAL A 129 -5.36 11.22 1.31
CA VAL A 129 -4.46 10.62 2.31
C VAL A 129 -3.03 10.52 1.75
N GLU A 130 -2.88 10.12 0.50
CA GLU A 130 -1.60 10.02 -0.19
C GLU A 130 -0.91 11.39 -0.25
N ASP A 131 -1.61 12.45 -0.63
CA ASP A 131 -1.10 13.82 -0.65
C ASP A 131 -0.61 14.27 0.74
N VAL A 132 -1.41 14.01 1.78
CA VAL A 132 -1.05 14.34 3.17
C VAL A 132 0.16 13.52 3.63
N MET A 133 0.24 12.24 3.27
CA MET A 133 1.39 11.39 3.60
C MET A 133 2.66 11.88 2.90
N GLN A 134 2.59 12.24 1.63
CA GLN A 134 3.72 12.81 0.90
C GLN A 134 4.22 14.09 1.57
N LYS A 135 3.32 15.03 1.89
CA LYS A 135 3.68 16.27 2.59
C LYS A 135 4.33 16.01 3.95
N ARG A 136 3.80 15.06 4.72
CA ARG A 136 4.40 14.67 6.02
C ARG A 136 5.78 14.05 5.84
N GLN A 137 5.97 13.21 4.82
CA GLN A 137 7.26 12.60 4.53
C GLN A 137 8.31 13.65 4.17
N GLU A 138 7.94 14.66 3.39
CA GLU A 138 8.81 15.79 3.06
C GLU A 138 9.18 16.59 4.32
N GLN A 139 8.21 16.88 5.19
CA GLN A 139 8.46 17.56 6.47
C GLN A 139 9.40 16.76 7.37
N LEU A 140 9.20 15.45 7.50
CA LEU A 140 10.08 14.57 8.27
C LEU A 140 11.51 14.56 7.71
N SER A 141 11.66 14.51 6.39
CA SER A 141 12.97 14.60 5.72
C SER A 141 13.67 15.94 6.00
N GLN A 142 12.93 17.04 6.00
CA GLN A 142 13.47 18.36 6.35
C GLN A 142 13.89 18.42 7.83
N MET A 143 13.08 17.89 8.74
CA MET A 143 13.41 17.85 10.17
C MET A 143 14.63 16.98 10.45
N ASP A 144 14.76 15.82 9.80
CA ASP A 144 15.93 14.94 9.93
C ASP A 144 17.22 15.65 9.48
N LYS A 145 17.16 16.38 8.37
CA LYS A 145 18.29 17.22 7.91
C LYS A 145 18.67 18.28 8.94
N LEU A 146 17.67 18.98 9.51
CA LEU A 146 17.92 20.00 10.54
C LEU A 146 18.52 19.39 11.81
N LEU A 147 18.01 18.24 12.27
CA LEU A 147 18.55 17.54 13.43
C LEU A 147 20.01 17.14 13.22
N LYS A 148 20.36 16.61 12.04
CA LYS A 148 21.75 16.29 11.69
C LYS A 148 22.65 17.52 11.73
N VAL A 149 22.20 18.64 11.18
CA VAL A 149 22.96 19.91 11.23
C VAL A 149 23.16 20.39 12.67
N ILE A 150 22.12 20.33 13.50
CA ILE A 150 22.19 20.74 14.90
C ILE A 150 23.13 19.83 15.70
N ALA A 151 23.04 18.50 15.49
CA ALA A 151 23.93 17.54 16.12
C ALA A 151 25.40 17.83 15.78
N LEU A 152 25.72 18.01 14.49
CA LEU A 152 27.08 18.34 14.06
C LEU A 152 27.59 19.66 14.66
N LYS A 153 26.73 20.69 14.74
CA LYS A 153 27.08 21.96 15.38
C LYS A 153 27.33 21.79 16.88
N ASN A 154 26.52 20.98 17.56
CA ASN A 154 26.68 20.73 18.98
C ASN A 154 27.99 19.99 19.26
N ASP A 155 28.31 18.98 18.45
CA ASP A 155 29.56 18.22 18.56
C ASP A 155 30.79 19.13 18.33
N ASP A 156 30.75 20.05 17.36
CA ASP A 156 31.83 21.03 17.14
C ASP A 156 31.98 21.98 18.35
N LEU A 157 30.87 22.52 18.85
CA LEU A 157 30.87 23.41 20.01
C LEU A 157 31.41 22.70 21.25
N GLU A 158 31.02 21.45 21.48
CA GLU A 158 31.53 20.64 22.57
C GLU A 158 33.03 20.37 22.41
N ALA A 159 33.49 20.01 21.22
CA ALA A 159 34.90 19.78 20.95
C ALA A 159 35.76 21.04 21.14
N ARG A 160 35.24 22.22 20.76
CA ARG A 160 35.90 23.51 20.99
C ARG A 160 35.90 23.91 22.46
N SER A 161 34.79 23.69 23.17
CA SER A 161 34.69 23.95 24.61
C SER A 161 35.67 23.08 25.41
N ARG A 162 35.77 21.79 25.09
CA ARG A 162 36.74 20.87 25.71
C ARG A 162 38.19 21.29 25.45
N ARG A 163 38.52 21.77 24.23
CA ARG A 163 39.86 22.28 23.87
C ARG A 163 40.22 23.55 24.64
N ASN A 164 39.23 24.41 24.92
CA ASN A 164 39.45 25.67 25.62
C ASN A 164 39.49 25.52 27.15
N ASN A 165 39.16 24.34 27.69
CA ASN A 165 39.15 24.09 29.14
C ASN A 165 40.45 23.41 29.60
N ILE A 166 41.16 24.03 30.53
CA ILE A 166 42.28 23.39 31.24
C ILE A 166 41.72 22.45 32.31
N ARG A 167 41.94 21.14 32.15
CA ARG A 167 41.51 20.13 33.12
C ARG A 167 42.66 19.83 34.08
N ILE A 168 42.59 20.36 35.31
CA ILE A 168 43.57 20.07 36.35
C ILE A 168 43.18 18.77 37.06
N VAL A 169 43.97 17.71 36.87
CA VAL A 169 43.74 16.37 37.44
C VAL A 169 44.76 16.11 38.54
N GLY A 170 44.32 15.58 39.68
CA GLY A 170 45.22 15.21 40.78
C GLY A 170 45.37 16.25 41.90
N ILE A 171 44.48 17.24 42.01
CA ILE A 171 44.42 18.09 43.21
C ILE A 171 43.70 17.30 44.32
N PRO A 172 44.37 16.96 45.45
CA PRO A 172 43.69 16.36 46.60
C PRO A 172 42.70 17.35 47.20
N GLU A 173 41.44 16.92 47.35
CA GLU A 173 40.28 17.73 47.80
C GLU A 173 40.52 18.49 49.11
N SER A 174 41.42 18.00 49.96
CA SER A 174 41.81 18.61 51.24
C SER A 174 42.67 19.88 51.13
N ARG A 175 43.14 20.28 49.94
CA ARG A 175 43.94 21.52 49.75
C ARG A 175 43.14 22.74 49.26
N SER A 176 41.85 22.56 48.97
CA SER A 176 41.06 23.52 48.19
C SER A 176 40.61 24.80 48.92
N ARG A 177 41.01 25.04 50.18
CA ARG A 177 40.52 26.24 50.89
C ARG A 177 41.45 27.46 50.81
N ARG A 178 42.78 27.30 50.73
CA ARG A 178 43.74 28.44 50.69
C ARG A 178 45.13 28.11 50.11
N ASN A 179 45.34 26.98 49.45
CA ASN A 179 46.70 26.57 49.06
C ASN A 179 46.98 26.83 47.58
N ASN A 180 48.03 27.62 47.34
CA ASN A 180 48.57 28.00 46.04
C ASN A 180 48.71 26.80 45.10
N ILE A 181 48.35 27.03 43.84
CA ILE A 181 48.56 26.10 42.73
C ILE A 181 50.07 25.78 42.66
N ARG A 182 50.42 24.50 42.74
CA ARG A 182 51.82 24.05 42.62
C ARG A 182 52.07 23.63 41.17
N ILE A 183 52.89 24.40 40.45
CA ILE A 183 53.29 24.07 39.08
C ILE A 183 54.31 22.93 39.14
N VAL A 184 53.98 21.79 38.52
CA VAL A 184 54.83 20.59 38.51
C VAL A 184 56.02 20.82 37.58
N GLY A 185 57.23 20.56 38.07
CA GLY A 185 58.50 20.75 37.32
C GLY A 185 59.40 21.86 37.86
N ILE A 186 58.94 22.67 38.81
CA ILE A 186 59.73 23.74 39.44
C ILE A 186 60.10 23.31 40.88
N PRO A 187 61.38 23.42 41.29
CA PRO A 187 61.82 23.05 42.63
C PRO A 187 61.12 23.91 43.71
N GLU A 188 60.79 23.30 44.85
CA GLU A 188 60.00 23.92 45.93
C GLU A 188 60.62 25.21 46.49
N SER A 189 61.94 25.36 46.37
CA SER A 189 62.69 26.54 46.83
C SER A 189 62.27 27.85 46.17
N ILE A 190 61.69 27.77 44.96
CA ILE A 190 61.26 28.94 44.19
C ILE A 190 59.83 29.34 44.59
N ASN A 191 59.00 28.36 44.96
CA ASN A 191 57.56 28.51 45.17
C ASN A 191 57.17 29.10 46.54
N THR A 192 58.13 29.59 47.31
CA THR A 192 57.91 30.16 48.65
C THR A 192 58.34 31.62 48.67
N GLY A 193 57.38 32.53 48.49
CA GLY A 193 57.62 33.97 48.49
C GLY A 193 56.40 34.78 48.06
N ARG A 194 56.54 36.12 47.99
CA ARG A 194 55.54 36.95 47.30
C ARG A 194 55.52 36.56 45.82
N MET A 195 54.34 36.63 45.19
CA MET A 195 54.14 36.22 43.79
C MET A 195 55.16 36.84 42.82
N GLU A 196 55.54 38.09 43.07
CA GLU A 196 56.54 38.84 42.30
C GLU A 196 57.91 38.14 42.28
N GLN A 197 58.39 37.71 43.45
CA GLN A 197 59.69 37.03 43.60
C GLN A 197 59.66 35.62 42.97
N PHE A 198 58.52 34.94 43.08
CA PHE A 198 58.31 33.65 42.42
C PHE A 198 58.37 33.81 40.90
N MET A 199 57.68 34.81 40.35
CA MET A 199 57.67 35.07 38.90
C MET A 199 59.04 35.45 38.38
N GLU A 200 59.79 36.29 39.07
CA GLU A 200 61.16 36.65 38.68
C GLU A 200 62.08 35.42 38.64
N GLN A 201 62.10 34.61 39.70
CA GLN A 201 62.93 33.41 39.74
C GLN A 201 62.49 32.33 38.74
N LEU A 202 61.17 32.22 38.49
CA LEU A 202 60.63 31.31 37.49
C LEU A 202 61.05 31.72 36.08
N LEU A 203 60.94 33.01 35.76
CA LEU A 203 61.38 33.52 34.46
C LEU A 203 62.90 33.38 34.30
N PHE A 204 63.67 33.63 35.35
CA PHE A 204 65.12 33.42 35.36
C PHE A 204 65.48 31.96 35.10
N ALA A 205 64.78 31.00 35.73
CA ALA A 205 65.01 29.58 35.53
C ALA A 205 64.57 29.06 34.15
N LEU A 206 63.51 29.62 33.56
CA LEU A 206 62.97 29.21 32.26
C LEU A 206 63.74 29.78 31.07
N PHE A 207 64.15 31.05 31.16
CA PHE A 207 64.74 31.78 30.05
C PHE A 207 66.26 32.00 30.20
N GLY A 208 66.82 31.73 31.38
CA GLY A 208 68.23 31.93 31.69
C GLY A 208 68.60 33.40 31.88
N GLU A 209 69.74 33.64 32.54
CA GLU A 209 70.26 34.98 32.88
C GLU A 209 70.45 35.87 31.62
N GLU A 210 70.84 35.26 30.50
CA GLU A 210 71.08 35.98 29.24
C GLU A 210 69.83 36.57 28.58
N ALA A 211 68.66 35.96 28.79
CA ALA A 211 67.41 36.49 28.23
C ALA A 211 66.93 37.72 29.00
N PHE A 212 67.19 37.77 30.31
CA PHE A 212 66.80 38.90 31.17
C PHE A 212 67.72 40.10 30.98
N SER A 213 69.03 39.87 30.84
CA SER A 213 69.98 40.95 30.55
C SER A 213 69.68 41.66 29.22
N ARG A 214 69.15 40.95 28.22
CA ARG A 214 68.75 41.60 26.94
C ARG A 214 67.50 42.46 27.06
N LEU A 215 66.60 42.17 27.99
CA LEU A 215 65.38 42.96 28.21
C LEU A 215 65.66 44.27 28.97
N LEU A 216 66.68 44.26 29.83
CA LEU A 216 67.11 45.43 30.62
C LEU A 216 68.04 46.40 29.86
N ILE A 217 68.48 46.04 28.65
CA ILE A 217 69.34 46.88 27.78
C ILE A 217 68.53 47.59 26.68
N MET A 218 67.20 47.44 26.65
CA MET A 218 66.30 48.20 25.78
C MET A 218 65.61 49.36 26.54
N GLU A 219 66.40 50.21 27.19
CA GLU A 219 66.02 51.59 27.53
C GLU A 219 66.99 52.58 26.90
#